data_AF-A0A175R3Z2-F1
#
_entry.id   AF-A0A175R3Z2-F1
#
_cell.length_a   1.000
_cell.length_b   1.000
_cell.length_c   1.000
_cell.angle_alpha   90.00
_cell.angle_beta   90.00
_cell.angle_gamma   90.00
#
_symmetry.space_group_name_H-M   'P 1'
#
loop_
_entity.id
_entity.type
_entity.pdbx_description
1 polymer ?
#
loop_
_entity_poly.entity_id
_entity_poly.type
_entity_poly.pdbx_seq_one_letter_code
_entity_poly.pdbx_strand_id
1 'polypeptide(L)'
;MSAVLRILFLIPMGFVLACCAGAAALILPFVELPGAAMSNPAQVVDLVFLFTLQAAQVGWTALVPFLVFLVLSEALRLRSILIHLIAGLVGGAIAAHAGTAATDMRVQTATIVAGLAFALTYWIVAGHD
;
A
#
# COMPACT_ATOMS: atom_id res chain seq x y z
N MET A 1 18.46 11.26 -10.03
CA MET A 1 17.96 11.88 -8.78
C MET A 1 18.96 11.56 -7.68
N SER A 2 19.27 12.45 -6.74
CA SER A 2 20.13 12.04 -5.62
C SER A 2 19.39 11.01 -4.75
N ALA A 3 20.08 9.96 -4.28
CA ALA A 3 19.47 8.90 -3.48
C ALA A 3 18.69 9.45 -2.27
N VAL A 4 19.16 10.57 -1.71
CA VAL A 4 18.52 11.28 -0.60
C VAL A 4 17.12 11.77 -0.95
N LEU A 5 16.92 12.43 -2.10
CA LEU A 5 15.60 12.93 -2.51
C LEU A 5 14.60 11.78 -2.75
N ARG A 6 15.10 10.66 -3.28
CA ARG A 6 14.29 9.46 -3.52
C ARG A 6 13.78 8.89 -2.20
N ILE A 7 14.68 8.68 -1.24
CA ILE A 7 14.37 8.12 0.07
C ILE A 7 13.47 9.04 0.90
N LEU A 8 13.69 10.36 0.82
CA LEU A 8 12.95 11.33 1.63
C LEU A 8 11.55 11.64 1.10
N PHE A 9 11.34 11.59 -0.23
CA PHE A 9 10.07 12.02 -0.83
C PHE A 9 9.38 10.95 -1.65
N LEU A 10 10.05 10.33 -2.63
CA LEU A 10 9.39 9.42 -3.56
C LEU A 10 8.98 8.12 -2.89
N ILE A 11 9.82 7.53 -2.06
CA ILE A 11 9.50 6.25 -1.39
C ILE A 11 8.32 6.44 -0.41
N PRO A 12 8.32 7.45 0.49
CA PRO A 12 7.17 7.68 1.36
C PRO A 12 5.89 7.98 0.58
N MET A 13 5.96 8.77 -0.49
CA MET A 13 4.79 9.05 -1.32
C MET A 13 4.27 7.78 -2.02
N GLY A 14 5.19 6.94 -2.53
CA GLY A 14 4.84 5.64 -3.11
C GLY A 14 4.20 4.69 -2.10
N PHE A 15 4.67 4.70 -0.85
CA PHE A 15 4.05 3.95 0.23
C PHE A 15 2.61 4.41 0.51
N VAL A 16 2.39 5.72 0.62
CA VAL A 16 1.05 6.28 0.84
C VAL A 16 0.11 5.89 -0.30
N LEU A 17 0.56 6.01 -1.56
CA LEU A 17 -0.23 5.60 -2.72
C LEU A 17 -0.54 4.10 -2.73
N ALA A 18 0.40 3.25 -2.29
CA ALA A 18 0.18 1.82 -2.16
C ALA A 18 -0.86 1.50 -1.07
N CYS A 19 -0.85 2.23 0.05
CA CYS A 19 -1.87 2.10 1.10
C CYS A 19 -3.24 2.54 0.60
N CYS A 20 -3.31 3.63 -0.17
CA CYS A 20 -4.53 4.07 -0.86
C CYS A 20 -5.04 3.02 -1.85
N ALA A 21 -4.14 2.35 -2.61
CA ALA A 21 -4.51 1.27 -3.50
C ALA A 21 -5.08 0.06 -2.74
N GLY A 22 -4.51 -0.29 -1.59
CA GLY A 22 -5.05 -1.31 -0.69
C GLY A 22 -6.43 -0.94 -0.14
N ALA A 23 -6.62 0.31 0.32
CA ALA A 23 -7.93 0.81 0.76
C ALA A 23 -8.96 0.85 -0.37
N ALA A 24 -8.55 1.23 -1.57
CA ALA A 24 -9.39 1.19 -2.76
C ALA A 24 -9.86 -0.24 -3.05
N ALA A 25 -8.97 -1.24 -2.97
CA ALA A 25 -9.32 -2.65 -3.16
C ALA A 25 -10.30 -3.18 -2.10
N LEU A 26 -10.32 -2.60 -0.89
CA LEU A 26 -11.28 -2.92 0.16
C LEU A 26 -12.66 -2.33 -0.06
N ILE A 27 -12.71 -1.11 -0.62
CA ILE A 27 -13.91 -0.28 -0.60
C ILE A 27 -14.67 -0.37 -1.93
N LEU A 28 -13.96 -0.22 -3.06
CA LEU A 28 -14.57 -0.15 -4.40
C LEU A 28 -15.47 -1.33 -4.76
N PRO A 29 -15.16 -2.60 -4.42
CA PRO A 29 -16.03 -3.72 -4.79
C PRO A 29 -17.39 -3.72 -4.09
N PHE A 30 -17.52 -2.99 -2.97
CA PHE A 30 -18.71 -3.03 -2.11
C PHE A 30 -19.41 -1.68 -1.97
N VAL A 31 -18.80 -0.61 -2.47
CA VAL A 31 -19.40 0.72 -2.52
C VAL A 31 -20.25 0.82 -3.80
N GLU A 32 -21.55 0.65 -3.64
CA GLU A 32 -22.51 1.19 -4.58
C GLU A 32 -22.53 2.71 -4.40
N LEU A 33 -22.13 3.47 -5.42
CA LEU A 33 -22.27 4.92 -5.44
C LEU A 33 -23.64 5.23 -6.06
N PRO A 34 -24.74 5.31 -5.29
CA PRO A 34 -25.98 5.83 -5.86
C PRO A 34 -25.68 7.24 -6.36
N GLY A 35 -26.16 7.62 -7.54
CA GLY A 35 -25.88 8.94 -8.13
C GLY A 35 -26.24 10.13 -7.22
N ALA A 36 -27.08 9.89 -6.21
CA ALA A 36 -27.43 10.85 -5.15
C ALA A 36 -26.39 10.96 -4.00
N ALA A 37 -25.49 9.99 -3.79
CA ALA A 37 -24.45 10.07 -2.76
C ALA A 37 -23.42 11.18 -3.05
N MET A 38 -23.23 11.52 -4.33
CA MET A 38 -22.35 12.61 -4.76
C MET A 38 -23.03 13.99 -4.71
N SER A 39 -24.35 14.06 -4.45
CA SER A 39 -25.07 15.34 -4.37
C SER A 39 -25.14 15.91 -2.95
N ASN A 40 -24.85 15.10 -1.91
CA ASN A 40 -24.79 15.55 -0.53
C ASN A 40 -23.31 15.75 -0.08
N PRO A 41 -22.85 17.00 0.15
CA PRO A 41 -21.45 17.26 0.50
C PRO A 41 -21.03 16.64 1.84
N ALA A 42 -21.95 16.49 2.81
CA ALA A 42 -21.64 15.85 4.09
C ALA A 42 -21.29 14.36 3.90
N GLN A 43 -22.01 13.67 3.01
CA GLN A 43 -21.78 12.26 2.72
C GLN A 43 -20.44 12.04 1.99
N VAL A 44 -20.04 12.97 1.12
CA VAL A 44 -18.72 12.95 0.47
C VAL A 44 -17.61 13.09 1.52
N VAL A 45 -17.78 13.98 2.50
CA VAL A 45 -16.80 14.15 3.59
C VAL A 45 -16.67 12.87 4.41
N ASP A 46 -17.79 12.23 4.78
CA ASP A 46 -17.77 10.96 5.51
C ASP A 46 -17.06 9.84 4.71
N LEU A 47 -17.32 9.74 3.40
CA LEU A 47 -16.66 8.77 2.53
C LEU A 47 -15.14 9.00 2.45
N VAL A 48 -14.70 10.25 2.32
CA VAL A 48 -13.27 10.60 2.33
C VAL A 48 -12.63 10.26 3.68
N PHE A 49 -13.34 10.54 4.78
CA PHE A 49 -12.85 10.22 6.12
C PHE A 49 -12.72 8.70 6.34
N LEU A 50 -13.73 7.92 5.93
CA LEU A 50 -13.67 6.46 5.99
C LEU A 50 -12.55 5.89 5.11
N PHE A 51 -12.39 6.41 3.88
CA PHE A 51 -11.31 5.99 3.00
C PHE A 51 -9.93 6.27 3.60
N THR A 52 -9.73 7.45 4.18
CA THR A 52 -8.44 7.82 4.79
C THR A 52 -8.13 7.00 6.03
N LEU A 53 -9.12 6.71 6.88
CA LEU A 53 -8.96 5.77 7.99
C LEU A 53 -8.59 4.37 7.50
N GLN A 54 -9.23 3.89 6.44
CA GLN A 54 -8.94 2.58 5.87
C GLN A 54 -7.51 2.51 5.31
N ALA A 55 -7.07 3.56 4.60
CA ALA A 55 -5.71 3.68 4.10
C ALA A 55 -4.69 3.72 5.25
N ALA A 56 -5.00 4.43 6.34
CA ALA A 56 -4.15 4.47 7.53
C ALA A 56 -4.04 3.08 8.20
N GLN A 57 -5.14 2.32 8.28
CA GLN A 57 -5.13 0.95 8.80
C GLN A 57 -4.22 0.04 7.96
N VAL A 58 -4.35 0.08 6.63
CA VAL A 58 -3.49 -0.70 5.71
C VAL A 58 -2.02 -0.27 5.84
N GLY A 59 -1.77 1.03 5.96
CA GLY A 59 -0.42 1.55 6.20
C GLY A 59 0.18 1.07 7.50
N TRP A 60 -0.60 1.05 8.59
CA TRP A 60 -0.15 0.55 9.88
C TRP A 60 0.28 -0.92 9.83
N THR A 61 -0.51 -1.78 9.16
CA THR A 61 -0.19 -3.21 9.04
C THR A 61 0.98 -3.46 8.09
N ALA A 62 1.10 -2.68 7.02
CA ALA A 62 2.13 -2.85 6.00
C ALA A 62 3.46 -2.15 6.31
N LEU A 63 3.54 -1.25 7.30
CA LEU A 63 4.71 -0.41 7.54
C LEU A 63 5.99 -1.21 7.85
N VAL A 64 5.91 -2.16 8.77
CA VAL A 64 7.08 -2.95 9.19
C VAL A 64 7.65 -3.82 8.06
N PRO A 65 6.87 -4.69 7.38
CA PRO A 65 7.43 -5.49 6.28
C PRO A 65 7.92 -4.61 5.13
N PHE A 66 7.28 -3.47 4.90
CA PHE A 66 7.74 -2.47 3.94
C PHE A 66 9.14 -1.96 4.26
N LEU A 67 9.39 -1.54 5.52
CA LEU A 67 10.68 -1.00 5.93
C LEU A 67 11.77 -2.07 5.81
N VAL A 68 11.46 -3.30 6.21
CA VAL A 68 12.37 -4.45 6.05
C VAL A 68 12.71 -4.66 4.59
N PHE A 69 11.71 -4.68 3.71
CA PHE A 69 11.93 -4.88 2.27
C PHE A 69 12.75 -3.76 1.64
N LEU A 70 12.49 -2.50 2.00
CA LEU A 70 13.26 -1.34 1.54
C LEU A 70 14.74 -1.46 1.93
N VAL A 71 15.00 -1.76 3.20
CA VAL A 71 16.37 -1.90 3.71
C VAL A 71 17.09 -3.04 2.99
N LEU A 72 16.43 -4.19 2.80
CA LEU A 72 17.01 -5.32 2.07
C LEU A 72 17.28 -4.99 0.61
N SER A 73 16.36 -4.29 -0.06
CA SER A 73 16.49 -3.93 -1.47
C SER A 73 17.66 -2.97 -1.71
N GLU A 74 17.84 -1.97 -0.85
CA GLU A 74 18.97 -1.05 -0.90
C GLU A 74 20.29 -1.75 -0.52
N ALA A 75 20.30 -2.56 0.54
CA ALA A 75 21.51 -3.25 1.00
C ALA A 75 22.05 -4.25 -0.03
N LEU A 76 21.15 -4.96 -0.72
CA LEU A 76 21.49 -5.99 -1.69
C LEU A 76 21.55 -5.47 -3.14
N ARG A 77 21.22 -4.19 -3.37
CA ARG A 77 21.15 -3.56 -4.70
C ARG A 77 20.34 -4.38 -5.70
N LEU A 78 19.17 -4.85 -5.27
CA LEU A 78 18.31 -5.68 -6.10
C LEU A 78 17.77 -4.85 -7.27
N ARG A 79 17.91 -5.36 -8.49
CA ARG A 79 17.46 -4.68 -9.73
C ARG A 79 16.29 -5.35 -10.44
N SER A 80 15.99 -6.61 -10.09
CA SER A 80 15.00 -7.41 -10.81
C SER A 80 13.58 -7.08 -10.36
N ILE A 81 12.71 -6.74 -11.31
CA ILE A 81 11.28 -6.51 -11.07
C ILE A 81 10.59 -7.71 -10.43
N LEU A 82 10.96 -8.94 -10.85
CA LEU A 82 10.36 -10.16 -10.31
C LEU A 82 10.70 -10.35 -8.83
N ILE A 83 11.92 -10.01 -8.42
CA ILE A 83 12.34 -10.09 -7.02
C ILE A 83 11.52 -9.10 -6.18
N HIS A 84 11.31 -7.89 -6.67
CA HIS A 84 10.50 -6.89 -5.97
C HIS A 84 9.05 -7.35 -5.86
N LEU A 85 8.45 -7.84 -6.94
CA LEU A 85 7.08 -8.35 -6.94
C LEU A 85 6.90 -9.52 -5.97
N ILE A 86 7.80 -10.51 -5.99
CA ILE A 86 7.76 -11.64 -5.05
C ILE A 86 7.92 -11.15 -3.62
N ALA A 87 8.86 -10.24 -3.36
CA ALA A 87 9.07 -9.70 -2.02
C ALA A 87 7.88 -8.86 -1.53
N GLY A 88 7.24 -8.08 -2.41
CA GLY A 88 6.00 -7.36 -2.10
C GLY A 88 4.84 -8.31 -1.81
N LEU A 89 4.70 -9.38 -2.59
CA LEU A 89 3.70 -10.43 -2.36
C LEU A 89 3.92 -11.13 -1.01
N VAL A 90 5.16 -11.58 -0.75
CA VAL A 90 5.52 -12.29 0.48
C VAL A 90 5.40 -11.37 1.69
N GLY A 91 5.93 -10.14 1.61
CA GLY A 91 5.82 -9.15 2.68
C GLY A 91 4.37 -8.77 2.97
N GLY A 92 3.56 -8.59 1.93
CA GLY A 92 2.12 -8.36 2.04
C GLY A 92 1.38 -9.54 2.65
N ALA A 93 1.70 -10.77 2.25
CA ALA A 93 1.11 -11.99 2.81
C ALA A 93 1.50 -12.22 4.27
N ILE A 94 2.76 -11.96 4.64
CA ILE A 94 3.21 -12.04 6.03
C ILE A 94 2.45 -11.03 6.89
N ALA A 95 2.35 -9.77 6.46
CA ALA A 95 1.60 -8.77 7.23
C ALA A 95 0.09 -9.04 7.27
N ALA A 96 -0.48 -9.60 6.20
CA ALA A 96 -1.87 -10.03 6.19
C ALA A 96 -2.15 -11.07 7.28
N HIS A 97 -1.22 -12.00 7.51
CA HIS A 97 -1.37 -13.07 8.50
C HIS A 97 -0.77 -12.73 9.87
N ALA A 98 -0.21 -11.53 10.05
CA ALA A 98 0.37 -11.08 11.30
C ALA A 98 -0.55 -10.07 12.03
N GLY A 99 -0.65 -10.22 13.35
CA GLY A 99 -1.38 -9.27 14.20
C GLY A 99 -2.89 -9.23 13.94
N THR A 100 -3.49 -8.03 14.06
CA THR A 100 -4.94 -7.83 14.01
C THR A 100 -5.55 -7.96 12.61
N ALA A 101 -4.74 -8.03 11.55
CA ALA A 101 -5.21 -8.26 10.18
C ALA A 101 -5.58 -9.73 9.92
N ALA A 102 -5.07 -10.66 10.73
CA ALA A 102 -5.21 -12.10 10.51
C ALA A 102 -6.67 -12.61 10.57
N THR A 103 -7.58 -11.85 11.18
CA THR A 103 -8.97 -12.26 11.38
C THR A 103 -9.92 -11.83 10.27
N ASP A 104 -9.52 -10.94 9.35
CA ASP A 104 -10.38 -10.42 8.29
C ASP A 104 -9.74 -10.58 6.90
N MET A 105 -10.34 -11.47 6.09
CA MET A 105 -9.90 -11.77 4.72
C MET A 105 -9.85 -10.53 3.82
N ARG A 106 -10.71 -9.53 4.06
CA ARG A 106 -10.71 -8.29 3.29
C ARG A 106 -9.42 -7.53 3.58
N VAL A 107 -9.09 -7.33 4.85
CA VAL A 107 -7.88 -6.64 5.31
C VAL A 107 -6.61 -7.37 4.85
N GLN A 108 -6.64 -8.70 4.85
CA GLN A 108 -5.56 -9.53 4.29
C GLN A 108 -5.32 -9.22 2.81
N THR A 109 -6.40 -9.24 2.01
CA THR A 109 -6.34 -8.97 0.57
C THR A 109 -5.81 -7.55 0.30
N ALA A 110 -6.29 -6.56 1.06
CA ALA A 110 -5.83 -5.18 1.00
C ALA A 110 -4.34 -5.02 1.25
N THR A 111 -3.83 -5.73 2.26
CA THR A 111 -2.42 -5.70 2.67
C THR A 111 -1.52 -6.32 1.60
N ILE A 112 -1.98 -7.41 0.97
CA ILE A 112 -1.29 -8.04 -0.16
C ILE A 112 -1.25 -7.09 -1.37
N VAL A 113 -2.39 -6.48 -1.72
CA VAL A 113 -2.47 -5.50 -2.83
C VAL A 113 -1.57 -4.30 -2.57
N ALA A 114 -1.55 -3.77 -1.35
CA ALA A 114 -0.65 -2.69 -0.96
C ALA A 114 0.82 -3.11 -1.08
N GLY A 115 1.19 -4.32 -0.65
CA GLY A 115 2.54 -4.85 -0.80
C GLY A 115 3.00 -4.94 -2.27
N LEU A 116 2.13 -5.42 -3.16
CA LEU A 116 2.40 -5.48 -4.60
C LEU A 116 2.50 -4.08 -5.24
N ALA A 117 1.56 -3.19 -4.93
CA ALA A 117 1.55 -1.82 -5.43
C ALA A 117 2.82 -1.07 -5.01
N PHE A 118 3.28 -1.27 -3.77
CA PHE A 118 4.53 -0.70 -3.31
C PHE A 118 5.74 -1.29 -4.02
N ALA A 119 5.84 -2.63 -4.11
CA ALA A 119 6.97 -3.28 -4.78
C ALA A 119 7.17 -2.76 -6.22
N LEU A 120 6.06 -2.58 -6.96
CA LEU A 120 6.08 -1.96 -8.28
C LEU A 120 6.55 -0.51 -8.23
N THR A 121 5.97 0.30 -7.34
CA THR A 121 6.31 1.71 -7.20
C THR A 121 7.78 1.90 -6.83
N TYR A 122 8.28 1.13 -5.87
CA TYR A 122 9.69 1.14 -5.49
C TYR A 122 10.58 0.70 -6.65
N TRP A 123 10.25 -0.37 -7.36
CA TRP A 123 11.07 -0.81 -8.50
C TRP A 123 11.16 0.26 -9.59
N ILE A 124 10.04 0.93 -9.93
CA ILE A 124 10.01 2.04 -10.89
C ILE A 124 10.92 3.18 -10.44
N VAL A 125 10.88 3.50 -9.14
CA VAL A 125 11.57 4.66 -8.57
C VAL A 125 13.06 4.38 -8.31
N ALA A 126 13.40 3.17 -7.90
CA ALA A 126 14.68 2.83 -7.28
C ALA A 126 15.34 1.55 -7.78
N GLY A 127 14.58 0.64 -8.39
CA GLY A 127 15.02 -0.70 -8.74
C GLY A 127 15.60 -0.86 -10.14
N HIS A 128 15.65 0.20 -10.96
CA HIS A 128 16.23 0.16 -12.32
C HIS A 128 17.64 0.78 -12.42
N ASP A 129 18.14 1.35 -11.32
CA ASP A 129 19.45 2.03 -11.22
C ASP A 129 20.61 1.07 -10.96
#